data_AF-A0A3D5DXW7-F1
#
_entry.id   AF-A0A3D5DXW7-F1
#
_cell.length_a   1.000
_cell.length_b   1.000
_cell.length_c   1.000
_cell.angle_alpha   90.00
_cell.angle_beta   90.00
_cell.angle_gamma   90.00
#
_symmetry.space_group_name_H-M   'P 1'
#
loop_
_entity.id
_entity.type
_entity.pdbx_description
1 polymer ?
#
loop_
_entity_poly.entity_id
_entity_poly.type
_entity_poly.pdbx_seq_one_letter_code
_entity_poly.pdbx_strand_id
1 'polypeptide(L)'
;MTSTPVLAALAGRDCGSAAPVLIEEFRKASDPAGTGLGWVIGNALSVVADDSVFDQIAELAQDRRYGRARQMIVWGLGRSKDPRAVPLLAGLLDDQDVTAHAVIALGKLRPAGVRPSVERLLDHPQAIVRRAAKKALARLPP
;
A
#
# COMPACT_ATOMS: atom_id res chain seq x y z
N MET A 1 14.79 5.22 25.14
CA MET A 1 13.83 4.25 25.71
C MET A 1 13.26 3.50 24.52
N THR A 2 13.78 2.31 24.28
CA THR A 2 13.73 1.59 23.00
C THR A 2 12.45 0.79 22.85
N SER A 3 11.87 0.87 21.65
CA SER A 3 10.63 0.25 21.17
C SER A 3 10.56 -1.27 21.39
N THR A 4 10.15 -1.67 22.58
CA THR A 4 9.94 -3.08 22.97
C THR A 4 8.76 -3.79 22.28
N PRO A 5 7.64 -3.13 21.87
CA PRO A 5 6.50 -3.87 21.33
C PRO A 5 6.69 -4.32 19.87
N VAL A 6 7.52 -3.63 19.08
CA VAL A 6 7.73 -3.95 17.65
C VAL A 6 8.46 -5.28 17.48
N LEU A 7 9.45 -5.57 18.33
CA LEU A 7 10.17 -6.85 18.30
C LEU A 7 9.34 -8.01 18.85
N ALA A 8 8.44 -7.75 19.81
CA ALA A 8 7.54 -8.76 20.35
C ALA A 8 6.48 -9.19 19.32
N ALA A 9 5.94 -8.26 18.53
CA ALA A 9 4.95 -8.55 17.49
C ALA A 9 5.55 -9.38 16.32
N LEU A 10 6.85 -9.26 16.06
CA LEU A 10 7.56 -10.05 15.06
C LEU A 10 7.93 -11.47 15.54
N ALA A 11 7.91 -11.72 16.85
CA ALA A 11 8.33 -13.00 17.45
C ALA A 11 7.17 -13.93 17.84
N GLY A 12 5.92 -13.43 17.83
CA GLY A 12 4.73 -14.17 18.28
C GLY A 12 4.04 -14.96 17.16
N ARG A 13 3.76 -16.24 17.41
CA ARG A 13 3.08 -17.21 16.53
C ARG A 13 1.58 -16.94 16.30
N ASP A 14 1.15 -15.67 16.34
CA ASP A 14 -0.24 -15.27 16.09
C ASP A 14 -0.28 -14.05 15.16
N CYS A 15 -0.02 -14.31 13.88
CA CYS A 15 -0.02 -13.32 12.80
C CYS A 15 -1.34 -12.53 12.71
N GLY A 16 -2.46 -13.14 13.14
CA GLY A 16 -3.79 -12.53 13.12
C GLY A 16 -4.00 -11.42 14.16
N SER A 17 -3.12 -11.27 15.17
CA SER A 17 -3.26 -10.25 16.22
C SER A 17 -2.33 -9.03 16.05
N ALA A 18 -1.37 -9.10 15.12
CA ALA A 18 -0.35 -8.06 14.98
C ALA A 18 -0.84 -6.82 14.20
N ALA A 19 -1.77 -6.99 13.26
CA ALA A 19 -2.20 -5.90 12.38
C ALA A 19 -2.85 -4.72 13.15
N PRO A 20 -3.78 -4.91 14.10
CA PRO A 20 -4.36 -3.81 14.87
C PRO A 20 -3.32 -3.01 15.67
N VAL A 21 -2.34 -3.70 16.27
CA VAL A 21 -1.27 -3.06 17.04
C VAL A 21 -0.39 -2.22 16.11
N LEU A 22 0.03 -2.77 14.97
CA LEU A 22 0.85 -2.05 14.00
C LEU A 22 0.12 -0.87 13.35
N ILE A 23 -1.20 -0.95 13.16
CA ILE A 23 -2.01 0.18 12.69
C ILE A 23 -1.91 1.34 13.68
N GLU A 24 -2.08 1.07 14.96
CA GLU A 24 -2.00 2.10 16.00
C GLU A 24 -0.60 2.71 16.09
N GLU A 25 0.45 1.88 16.01
CA GLU A 25 1.82 2.37 15.98
C GLU A 25 2.14 3.16 14.70
N PHE A 26 1.57 2.79 13.55
CA PHE A 26 1.70 3.55 12.31
C PHE A 26 1.10 4.95 12.46
N ARG A 27 -0.08 5.07 13.09
CA ARG A 27 -0.76 6.36 13.33
C ARG A 27 0.07 7.28 14.21
N LYS A 28 0.76 6.74 15.22
CA LYS A 28 1.65 7.49 16.11
C LYS A 28 2.97 7.87 15.44
N ALA A 29 3.47 7.02 14.54
CA ALA A 29 4.69 7.24 13.79
C ALA A 29 4.49 8.32 12.70
N SER A 30 4.25 9.56 13.13
CA SER A 30 4.15 10.72 12.25
C SER A 30 5.54 11.11 11.73
N ASP A 31 5.89 10.65 10.54
CA ASP A 31 7.05 11.13 9.79
C ASP A 31 6.66 11.47 8.33
N PRO A 32 6.45 12.75 8.00
CA PRO A 32 6.14 13.20 6.64
C PRO A 32 7.23 12.83 5.62
N ALA A 33 8.49 12.65 6.06
CA ALA A 33 9.57 12.27 5.16
C ALA A 33 9.42 10.83 4.65
N GLY A 34 8.66 9.98 5.37
CA GLY A 34 8.33 8.61 4.97
C GLY A 34 9.54 7.69 4.87
N THR A 35 10.61 7.99 5.60
CA THR A 35 11.86 7.20 5.64
C THR A 35 12.19 6.65 7.02
N GLY A 36 11.43 7.03 8.05
CA GLY A 36 11.61 6.54 9.42
C GLY A 36 10.74 5.32 9.77
N LEU A 37 10.36 5.28 11.04
CA LEU A 37 9.59 4.20 11.66
C LEU A 37 8.26 3.89 10.94
N GLY A 38 7.56 4.92 10.45
CA GLY A 38 6.31 4.75 9.72
C GLY A 38 6.44 3.86 8.49
N TRP A 39 7.52 4.00 7.71
CA TRP A 39 7.75 3.15 6.54
C TRP A 39 7.99 1.68 6.94
N VAL A 40 8.76 1.45 8.01
CA VAL A 40 9.01 0.10 8.55
C VAL A 40 7.72 -0.56 9.00
N ILE A 41 6.87 0.18 9.72
CA ILE A 41 5.57 -0.31 10.15
C ILE A 41 4.65 -0.56 8.94
N GLY A 42 4.63 0.34 7.95
CA GLY A 42 3.88 0.15 6.70
C GLY A 42 4.32 -1.10 5.93
N ASN A 43 5.61 -1.41 5.94
CA ASN A 43 6.13 -2.66 5.37
C ASN A 43 5.64 -3.89 6.14
N ALA A 44 5.71 -3.87 7.47
CA ALA A 44 5.18 -4.95 8.30
C ALA A 44 3.68 -5.16 8.09
N LEU A 45 2.88 -4.08 8.04
CA LEU A 45 1.46 -4.12 7.70
C LEU A 45 1.21 -4.73 6.33
N SER A 46 2.08 -4.49 5.35
CA SER A 46 1.98 -5.13 4.03
C SER A 46 2.17 -6.65 4.05
N VAL A 47 2.68 -7.22 5.14
CA VAL A 47 2.82 -8.67 5.32
C VAL A 47 1.66 -9.21 6.14
N VAL A 48 1.35 -8.59 7.27
CA VAL A 48 0.44 -9.17 8.28
C VAL A 48 -1.02 -8.74 8.14
N ALA A 49 -1.32 -7.63 7.46
CA ALA A 49 -2.70 -7.19 7.29
C ALA A 49 -3.44 -8.07 6.26
N ASP A 50 -4.66 -8.43 6.61
CA ASP A 50 -5.65 -9.09 5.76
C ASP A 50 -6.94 -8.26 5.68
N ASP A 51 -7.95 -8.79 4.99
CA ASP A 51 -9.19 -8.05 4.73
C ASP A 51 -10.03 -7.80 6.00
N SER A 52 -9.74 -8.45 7.14
CA SER A 52 -10.43 -8.18 8.41
C SER A 52 -10.18 -6.78 8.96
N VAL A 53 -9.08 -6.15 8.55
CA VAL A 53 -8.70 -4.77 8.91
C VAL A 53 -8.72 -3.85 7.68
N PHE A 54 -9.48 -4.19 6.65
CA PHE A 54 -9.50 -3.45 5.38
C PHE A 54 -9.80 -1.97 5.58
N ASP A 55 -10.79 -1.63 6.42
CA ASP A 55 -11.22 -0.24 6.61
C ASP A 55 -10.08 0.64 7.16
N GLN A 56 -9.30 0.09 8.09
CA GLN A 56 -8.13 0.77 8.67
C GLN A 56 -6.99 0.87 7.66
N ILE A 57 -6.72 -0.20 6.90
CA ILE A 57 -5.70 -0.17 5.84
C ILE A 57 -6.07 0.84 4.76
N ALA A 58 -7.35 0.93 4.40
CA ALA A 58 -7.88 1.88 3.44
C ALA A 58 -7.75 3.33 3.93
N GLU A 59 -8.06 3.59 5.20
CA GLU A 59 -7.85 4.89 5.86
C GLU A 59 -6.36 5.29 5.76
N LEU A 60 -5.46 4.41 6.22
CA LEU A 60 -4.02 4.67 6.21
C LEU A 60 -3.47 4.88 4.80
N ALA A 61 -3.96 4.14 3.80
CA ALA A 61 -3.53 4.25 2.41
C ALA A 61 -3.92 5.58 1.73
N GLN A 62 -5.01 6.19 2.17
CA GLN A 62 -5.55 7.43 1.58
C GLN A 62 -5.08 8.69 2.30
N ASP A 63 -4.66 8.60 3.56
CA ASP A 63 -4.27 9.77 4.33
C ASP A 63 -2.90 10.32 3.89
N ARG A 64 -2.95 11.41 3.12
CA ARG A 64 -1.79 12.08 2.54
C ARG A 64 -0.73 12.51 3.55
N ARG A 65 -1.10 12.70 4.83
CA ARG A 65 -0.18 13.12 5.90
C ARG A 65 0.95 12.13 6.15
N TYR A 66 0.75 10.85 5.83
CA TYR A 66 1.77 9.81 5.99
C TYR A 66 2.79 9.73 4.83
N GLY A 67 2.64 10.55 3.79
CA GLY A 67 3.54 10.60 2.63
C GLY A 67 3.95 9.21 2.11
N ARG A 68 5.26 9.00 1.96
CA ARG A 68 5.84 7.75 1.45
C ARG A 68 5.73 6.56 2.41
N ALA A 69 5.39 6.74 3.68
CA ALA A 69 5.19 5.62 4.61
C ALA A 69 4.04 4.69 4.17
N ARG A 70 3.10 5.21 3.38
CA ARG A 70 1.96 4.47 2.82
C ARG A 70 2.32 3.49 1.71
N GLN A 71 3.50 3.62 1.10
CA GLN A 71 3.85 2.89 -0.12
C GLN A 71 3.65 1.37 -0.03
N MET A 72 4.12 0.76 1.06
CA MET A 72 3.98 -0.68 1.27
C MET A 72 2.56 -1.09 1.64
N ILE A 73 1.81 -0.23 2.34
CA ILE A 73 0.39 -0.43 2.63
C ILE A 73 -0.40 -0.52 1.30
N VAL A 74 -0.20 0.45 0.41
CA VAL A 74 -0.83 0.50 -0.92
C VAL A 74 -0.44 -0.72 -1.76
N TRP A 75 0.83 -1.13 -1.74
CA TRP A 75 1.28 -2.35 -2.42
C TRP A 75 0.64 -3.63 -1.85
N GLY A 76 0.43 -3.65 -0.53
CA GLY A 76 -0.18 -4.75 0.21
C GLY A 76 -1.61 -5.03 -0.21
N LEU A 77 -2.39 -3.98 -0.51
CA LEU A 77 -3.77 -4.05 -1.06
C LEU A 77 -3.86 -4.84 -2.37
N GLY A 78 -2.75 -5.01 -3.10
CA GLY A 78 -2.69 -5.87 -4.29
C GLY A 78 -2.89 -7.37 -4.02
N ARG A 79 -3.11 -7.79 -2.78
CA ARG A 79 -3.49 -9.16 -2.37
C ARG A 79 -4.89 -9.21 -1.71
N SER A 80 -5.54 -8.06 -1.56
CA SER A 80 -6.87 -7.94 -0.96
C SER A 80 -7.89 -8.69 -1.81
N LYS A 81 -8.81 -9.41 -1.16
CA LYS A 81 -10.00 -9.98 -1.81
C LYS A 81 -11.22 -9.08 -1.65
N ASP A 82 -11.14 -8.07 -0.78
CA ASP A 82 -12.17 -7.04 -0.66
C ASP A 82 -12.38 -6.30 -2.02
N PRO A 83 -13.60 -6.27 -2.56
CA PRO A 83 -13.89 -5.65 -3.85
C PRO A 83 -13.63 -4.13 -3.87
N ARG A 84 -13.56 -3.49 -2.70
CA ARG A 84 -13.27 -2.05 -2.55
C ARG A 84 -11.79 -1.73 -2.82
N ALA A 85 -10.90 -2.73 -2.86
CA ALA A 85 -9.48 -2.51 -3.12
C ALA A 85 -9.22 -1.89 -4.51
N VAL A 86 -9.92 -2.35 -5.54
CA VAL A 86 -9.75 -1.87 -6.92
C VAL A 86 -10.09 -0.38 -7.07
N PRO A 87 -11.28 0.10 -6.69
CA PRO A 87 -11.60 1.53 -6.81
C PRO A 87 -10.70 2.41 -5.94
N LEU A 88 -10.31 1.94 -4.75
CA LEU A 88 -9.36 2.66 -3.89
C LEU A 88 -8.00 2.82 -4.59
N LEU A 89 -7.43 1.72 -5.10
CA LEU A 89 -6.14 1.75 -5.81
C LEU A 89 -6.21 2.59 -7.09
N ALA A 90 -7.32 2.57 -7.81
CA ALA A 90 -7.55 3.43 -8.96
C ALA A 90 -7.54 4.92 -8.57
N GLY A 91 -8.13 5.28 -7.43
CA GLY A 91 -8.10 6.64 -6.89
C GLY A 91 -6.71 7.11 -6.45
N LEU A 92 -5.79 6.19 -6.16
CA LEU A 92 -4.41 6.50 -5.77
C LEU A 92 -3.44 6.65 -6.95
N LEU A 93 -3.90 6.53 -8.20
CA LEU A 93 -3.02 6.68 -9.37
C LEU A 93 -2.48 8.11 -9.54
N ASP A 94 -3.23 9.11 -9.07
CA ASP A 94 -2.82 10.53 -9.14
C ASP A 94 -2.07 11.00 -7.88
N ASP A 95 -1.78 10.10 -6.94
CA ASP A 95 -1.04 10.40 -5.71
C ASP A 95 0.46 10.07 -5.85
N GLN A 96 1.27 11.11 -6.10
CA GLN A 96 2.69 10.99 -6.46
C GLN A 96 3.55 10.19 -5.47
N ASP A 97 3.18 10.14 -4.18
CA ASP A 97 3.92 9.37 -3.17
C ASP A 97 3.74 7.85 -3.35
N VAL A 98 2.59 7.44 -3.90
CA VAL A 98 2.17 6.04 -3.93
C VAL A 98 1.78 5.52 -5.32
N THR A 99 1.75 6.36 -6.37
CA THR A 99 1.33 5.99 -7.73
C THR A 99 1.97 4.69 -8.22
N ALA A 100 3.29 4.54 -8.06
CA ALA A 100 3.98 3.32 -8.51
C ALA A 100 3.47 2.06 -7.79
N HIS A 101 3.19 2.17 -6.49
CA HIS A 101 2.69 1.06 -5.66
C HIS A 101 1.23 0.72 -6.00
N ALA A 102 0.40 1.74 -6.26
CA ALA A 102 -0.97 1.56 -6.71
C ALA A 102 -1.03 0.84 -8.06
N VAL A 103 -0.20 1.25 -9.04
CA VAL A 103 -0.08 0.58 -10.34
C VAL A 103 0.36 -0.87 -10.20
N ILE A 104 1.36 -1.14 -9.36
CA ILE A 104 1.83 -2.51 -9.10
C ILE A 104 0.71 -3.36 -8.48
N ALA A 105 -0.03 -2.82 -7.52
CA ALA A 105 -1.13 -3.50 -6.86
C ALA A 105 -2.27 -3.81 -7.85
N LEU A 106 -2.68 -2.87 -8.70
CA LEU A 106 -3.66 -3.12 -9.77
C LEU A 106 -3.18 -4.20 -10.74
N GLY A 107 -1.89 -4.19 -11.12
CA GLY A 107 -1.31 -5.24 -11.97
C GLY A 107 -1.25 -6.63 -11.30
N LYS A 108 -1.33 -6.72 -9.96
CA LYS A 108 -1.48 -7.99 -9.24
C LYS A 108 -2.93 -8.47 -9.24
N LEU A 109 -3.87 -7.57 -8.94
CA LEU A 109 -5.30 -7.86 -8.88
C LEU A 109 -5.91 -8.16 -10.26
N ARG A 110 -5.33 -7.60 -11.32
CA ARG A 110 -5.78 -7.74 -12.72
C ARG A 110 -7.26 -7.39 -12.94
N PRO A 111 -7.77 -6.27 -12.40
CA PRO A 111 -9.17 -5.92 -12.57
C PRO A 111 -9.44 -5.43 -14.01
N ALA A 112 -10.68 -5.62 -14.46
CA ALA A 112 -11.17 -4.99 -15.67
C ALA A 112 -11.40 -3.48 -15.46
N GLY A 113 -11.40 -2.71 -16.54
CA GLY A 113 -11.81 -1.29 -16.53
C GLY A 113 -10.77 -0.27 -16.05
N VAL A 114 -9.65 -0.70 -15.47
CA VAL A 114 -8.59 0.25 -15.02
C VAL A 114 -7.50 0.49 -16.06
N ARG A 115 -7.48 -0.28 -17.16
CA ARG A 115 -6.44 -0.24 -18.17
C ARG A 115 -6.19 1.17 -18.75
N PRO A 116 -7.22 1.95 -19.16
CA PRO A 116 -6.99 3.30 -19.67
C PRO A 116 -6.31 4.23 -18.65
N SER A 117 -6.64 4.08 -17.36
CA SER A 117 -6.00 4.85 -16.30
C SER A 117 -4.54 4.50 -16.10
N VAL A 118 -4.16 3.24 -16.30
CA VAL A 118 -2.76 2.80 -16.23
C VAL A 118 -1.99 3.18 -17.50
N GLU A 119 -2.63 3.20 -18.67
CA GLU A 119 -1.99 3.62 -19.94
C GLU A 119 -1.52 5.08 -19.88
N ARG A 120 -2.30 5.98 -19.25
CA ARG A 120 -1.88 7.38 -19.02
C ARG A 120 -0.55 7.52 -18.28
N LEU A 121 -0.14 6.51 -17.52
CA LEU A 121 1.09 6.52 -16.72
C LEU A 121 2.33 6.04 -17.50
N LEU A 122 2.19 5.66 -18.77
CA LEU A 122 3.31 5.32 -19.65
C LEU A 122 4.24 6.51 -19.92
N ASP A 123 3.70 7.73 -19.86
CA ASP A 123 4.42 8.98 -20.07
C ASP A 123 4.69 9.75 -18.77
N HIS A 124 4.48 9.11 -17.60
CA HIS A 124 4.67 9.74 -16.30
C HIS A 124 6.10 10.26 -16.10
N PRO A 125 6.33 11.44 -15.46
CA PRO A 125 7.67 12.01 -15.29
C PRO A 125 8.68 11.08 -14.61
N GLN A 126 8.21 10.32 -13.61
CA GLN A 126 9.04 9.38 -12.87
C GLN A 126 9.19 8.04 -13.61
N ALA A 127 10.44 7.62 -13.85
CA ALA A 127 10.76 6.38 -14.56
C ALA A 127 10.21 5.11 -13.87
N ILE A 128 10.15 5.11 -12.54
CA ILE A 128 9.62 3.97 -11.76
C ILE A 128 8.13 3.75 -12.06
N VAL A 129 7.35 4.83 -12.19
CA VAL A 129 5.92 4.76 -12.54
C VAL A 129 5.74 4.25 -13.97
N ARG A 130 6.51 4.76 -14.94
CA ARG A 130 6.46 4.25 -16.32
C ARG A 130 6.75 2.76 -16.41
N ARG A 131 7.77 2.28 -15.67
CA ARG A 131 8.12 0.85 -15.62
C ARG A 131 7.01 0.02 -14.97
N ALA A 132 6.42 0.52 -13.87
CA ALA A 132 5.28 -0.13 -13.22
C ALA A 132 4.08 -0.24 -14.17
N ALA A 133 3.75 0.84 -14.89
CA ALA A 133 2.64 0.88 -15.84
C ALA A 133 2.81 -0.15 -16.96
N LYS A 134 3.97 -0.17 -17.63
CA LYS A 134 4.29 -1.19 -18.66
C LYS A 134 4.10 -2.62 -18.15
N LYS A 135 4.58 -2.90 -16.93
CA LYS A 135 4.47 -4.24 -16.32
C LYS A 135 3.05 -4.59 -15.92
N ALA A 136 2.28 -3.62 -15.42
CA ALA A 136 0.88 -3.81 -15.05
C ALA A 136 0.01 -4.07 -16.30
N LEU A 137 0.20 -3.30 -17.38
CA LEU A 137 -0.55 -3.45 -18.63
C LEU A 137 -0.36 -4.82 -19.29
N ALA A 138 0.83 -5.41 -19.18
CA ALA A 138 1.07 -6.79 -19.65
C ALA A 138 0.25 -7.87 -18.89
N ARG A 139 -0.36 -7.51 -17.75
CA ARG A 139 -1.14 -8.42 -16.89
C ARG A 139 -2.62 -8.04 -16.85
N LEU A 140 -2.95 -6.79 -17.10
CA LEU A 140 -4.32 -6.31 -17.12
C LEU A 140 -5.05 -6.89 -18.34
N PRO A 141 -6.33 -7.23 -18.19
CA PRO A 141 -7.15 -7.57 -19.33
C PRO A 141 -7.22 -6.39 -20.31
N PRO A 142 -7.41 -6.66 -21.62
CA PRO A 142 -7.72 -5.63 -22.61
C PRO A 142 -8.94 -4.80 -22.22
#